data_AF-A0A0G0XCY2-F1
#
_entry.id   AF-A0A0G0XCY2-F1
#
_cell.length_a   1.000
_cell.length_b   1.000
_cell.length_c   1.000
_cell.angle_alpha   90.00
_cell.angle_beta   90.00
_cell.angle_gamma   90.00
#
_symmetry.space_group_name_H-M   'P 1'
#
loop_
_entity.id
_entity.type
_entity.pdbx_description
1 polymer ?
#
loop_
_entity_poly.entity_id
_entity_poly.type
_entity_poly.pdbx_seq_one_letter_code
_entity_poly.pdbx_strand_id
1 'polypeptide(L)'
;MVSETPRSLDRGLRPEGLTVSADFLWEDNHSAKADENRALFDEKTAKGELLALDGCSDSRLWTPGDVTVRNVAGALAPHPLVVSGKAIRVWNSASHFDGETVEEGVTPRGCGGLATKEALGNSRIEAPGVQRYASESIPHKDPLIQAIRTAEAIAATSGKPTLATAQDHLTLRVYPLAYFIFEEGEELSRSAVPRRYLNVDNYDPKIIYANGIPFLKPENVPDVFQELLERNRQQARDTLSRYPDLRDMQKVINPRIILLTTDIRSARVKYPTISSVPGSMFKIHLPREKVGSSVVVSRRNLESAIDQLNYPVPHSITNQDDPAKPFHNTDTIIVETGHMPESRRIANRIARISWGKNWLGLPGRRIVFVQANDGIVNDIEELRVA
;
A
#
# COMPACT_ATOMS: atom_id res chain seq x y z
N MET A 1 -20.87 40.46 -15.95
CA MET A 1 -20.13 39.30 -16.50
C MET A 1 -20.34 38.14 -15.56
N VAL A 2 -21.17 37.20 -16.00
CA VAL A 2 -21.47 35.97 -15.26
C VAL A 2 -20.28 35.04 -15.50
N SER A 3 -19.48 34.78 -14.46
CA SER A 3 -18.42 33.77 -14.57
C SER A 3 -19.07 32.39 -14.53
N GLU A 4 -19.08 31.74 -15.68
CA GLU A 4 -19.62 30.41 -15.87
C GLU A 4 -18.87 29.37 -15.02
N THR A 5 -19.57 28.96 -13.97
CA THR A 5 -19.85 27.57 -13.55
C THR A 5 -18.72 26.65 -13.07
N PRO A 6 -18.85 26.08 -11.85
CA PRO A 6 -18.02 24.98 -11.36
C PRO A 6 -18.37 23.69 -12.10
N ARG A 7 -17.43 23.10 -12.86
CA ARG A 7 -17.73 21.88 -13.66
C ARG A 7 -16.66 20.78 -13.63
N SER A 8 -15.77 20.73 -12.65
CA SER A 8 -14.80 19.62 -12.52
C SER A 8 -14.75 18.92 -11.16
N LEU A 9 -15.61 19.29 -10.19
CA LEU A 9 -15.63 18.64 -8.88
C LEU A 9 -16.67 17.51 -8.76
N ASP A 10 -17.69 17.47 -9.64
CA ASP A 10 -18.70 16.39 -9.64
C ASP A 10 -18.22 15.11 -10.35
N ARG A 11 -17.14 15.18 -11.15
CA ARG A 11 -16.42 14.02 -11.67
C ARG A 11 -15.04 14.05 -11.01
N GLY A 12 -14.67 13.02 -10.27
CA GLY A 12 -13.51 13.08 -9.38
C GLY A 12 -12.20 13.50 -10.09
N LEU A 13 -11.34 14.22 -9.36
CA LEU A 13 -10.00 14.60 -9.82
C LEU A 13 -9.22 13.36 -10.25
N ARG A 14 -8.68 13.34 -11.47
CA ARG A 14 -7.86 12.22 -11.96
C ARG A 14 -6.39 12.35 -11.51
N PRO A 15 -5.62 11.24 -11.45
CA PRO A 15 -4.18 11.31 -11.16
C PRO A 15 -3.42 12.29 -12.06
N GLU A 16 -3.77 12.39 -13.34
CA GLU A 16 -3.13 13.30 -14.29
C GLU A 16 -3.41 14.78 -13.99
N GLY A 17 -4.46 15.10 -13.23
CA GLY A 17 -4.73 16.46 -12.77
C GLY A 17 -4.04 16.81 -11.45
N LEU A 18 -3.46 15.83 -10.75
CA LEU A 18 -2.86 16.03 -9.43
C LEU A 18 -1.45 16.61 -9.58
N THR A 19 -1.28 17.90 -9.27
CA THR A 19 0.04 18.52 -9.13
C THR A 19 0.40 18.61 -7.66
N VAL A 20 1.54 18.04 -7.28
CA VAL A 20 1.94 17.91 -5.87
C VAL A 20 3.18 18.77 -5.64
N SER A 21 2.98 19.93 -5.02
CA SER A 21 4.05 20.77 -4.47
C SER A 21 4.07 20.67 -2.94
N ALA A 22 5.11 21.22 -2.33
CA ALA A 22 5.22 21.42 -0.89
C ALA A 22 4.03 22.23 -0.36
N ASP A 23 3.69 23.35 -1.00
CA ASP A 23 2.55 24.17 -0.60
C ASP A 23 1.24 23.37 -0.65
N PHE A 24 1.01 22.61 -1.72
CA PHE A 24 -0.18 21.77 -1.84
C PHE A 24 -0.24 20.68 -0.77
N LEU A 25 0.90 20.03 -0.46
CA LEU A 25 0.98 19.04 0.60
C LEU A 25 0.73 19.65 1.99
N TRP A 26 1.26 20.85 2.23
CA TRP A 26 1.04 21.61 3.45
C TRP A 26 -0.43 21.97 3.61
N GLU A 27 -1.05 22.54 2.57
CA GLU A 27 -2.47 22.93 2.55
C GLU A 27 -3.40 21.73 2.72
N ASP A 28 -3.16 20.62 2.01
CA ASP A 28 -3.99 19.41 2.15
C ASP A 28 -3.89 18.86 3.59
N ASN A 29 -2.69 18.90 4.19
CA ASN A 29 -2.48 18.46 5.57
C ASN A 29 -3.09 19.37 6.64
N HIS A 30 -3.17 20.67 6.38
CA HIS A 30 -3.79 21.65 7.27
C HIS A 30 -5.23 22.00 6.88
N SER A 31 -5.84 21.21 5.99
CA SER A 31 -7.24 21.38 5.63
C SER A 31 -8.15 20.98 6.81
N ALA A 32 -9.34 21.61 6.88
CA ALA A 32 -10.36 21.23 7.86
C ALA A 32 -10.71 19.74 7.80
N LYS A 33 -10.65 19.14 6.59
CA LYS A 33 -10.90 17.71 6.43
C LYS A 33 -9.81 16.85 7.06
N ALA A 34 -8.55 17.26 6.97
CA ALA A 34 -7.46 16.57 7.63
C ALA A 34 -7.57 16.67 9.16
N ASP A 35 -7.98 17.83 9.69
CA ASP A 35 -8.26 18.00 11.12
C ASP A 35 -9.37 17.07 11.62
N GLU A 36 -10.50 17.00 10.91
CA GLU A 36 -11.58 16.06 11.21
C GLU A 36 -11.10 14.61 11.20
N ASN A 37 -10.32 14.23 10.18
CA ASN A 37 -9.82 12.87 10.04
C ASN A 37 -8.83 12.50 11.16
N ARG A 38 -7.98 13.44 11.60
CA ARG A 38 -7.09 13.27 12.74
C ARG A 38 -7.86 13.13 14.04
N ALA A 39 -8.86 13.99 14.29
CA ALA A 39 -9.70 13.90 15.48
C ALA A 39 -10.42 12.56 15.57
N LEU A 40 -10.98 12.06 14.46
CA LEU A 40 -11.60 10.73 14.39
C LEU A 40 -10.58 9.61 14.61
N PHE A 41 -9.37 9.74 14.08
CA PHE A 41 -8.29 8.78 14.31
C PHE A 41 -7.93 8.71 15.80
N ASP A 42 -7.79 9.85 16.47
CA ASP A 42 -7.45 9.93 17.89
C ASP A 42 -8.58 9.39 18.77
N GLU A 43 -9.84 9.68 18.43
CA GLU A 43 -11.02 9.11 19.09
C GLU A 43 -11.01 7.57 19.03
N LYS A 44 -10.83 7.00 17.83
CA LYS A 44 -10.73 5.55 17.66
C LYS A 44 -9.50 4.96 18.36
N THR A 45 -8.40 5.70 18.39
CA THR A 45 -7.19 5.30 19.10
C THR A 45 -7.47 5.14 20.59
N ALA A 46 -8.15 6.12 21.20
CA ALA A 46 -8.52 6.09 22.60
C ALA A 46 -9.48 4.94 22.95
N LYS A 47 -10.38 4.57 22.02
CA LYS A 47 -11.34 3.47 22.18
C LYS A 47 -10.78 2.09 21.83
N GLY A 48 -9.62 2.01 21.19
CA GLY A 48 -9.07 0.75 20.70
C GLY A 48 -9.81 0.16 19.50
N GLU A 49 -10.33 1.02 18.63
CA GLU A 49 -11.21 0.67 17.52
C GLU A 49 -10.55 0.81 16.14
N LEU A 50 -9.23 1.02 16.07
CA LEU A 50 -8.54 1.21 14.79
C LEU A 50 -8.57 -0.05 13.93
N LEU A 51 -8.83 0.14 12.64
CA LEU A 51 -8.65 -0.88 11.62
C LEU A 51 -7.26 -0.75 10.99
N ALA A 52 -6.47 -1.81 11.08
CA ALA A 52 -5.16 -1.87 10.46
C ALA A 52 -5.19 -2.63 9.14
N LEU A 53 -4.37 -2.16 8.20
CA LEU A 53 -4.21 -2.74 6.87
C LEU A 53 -2.73 -2.92 6.58
N ASP A 54 -2.31 -4.14 6.26
CA ASP A 54 -1.09 -4.37 5.49
C ASP A 54 -1.44 -4.74 4.05
N GLY A 55 -0.54 -4.43 3.12
CA GLY A 55 -0.69 -4.92 1.75
C GLY A 55 0.25 -4.29 0.75
N CYS A 56 -0.01 -4.56 -0.53
CA CYS A 56 0.83 -4.09 -1.62
C CYS A 56 0.85 -2.56 -1.74
N SER A 57 2.00 -1.99 -2.11
CA SER A 57 2.17 -0.58 -2.48
C SER A 57 1.48 -0.19 -3.80
N ASP A 58 0.97 -1.16 -4.57
CA ASP A 58 0.23 -0.91 -5.81
C ASP A 58 -0.89 0.11 -5.59
N SER A 59 -0.82 1.24 -6.29
CA SER A 59 -1.70 2.38 -6.05
C SER A 59 -3.16 2.11 -6.43
N ARG A 60 -3.42 1.01 -7.15
CA ARG A 60 -4.77 0.57 -7.50
C ARG A 60 -5.47 -0.17 -6.36
N LEU A 61 -4.72 -0.58 -5.33
CA LEU A 61 -5.28 -1.20 -4.12
C LEU A 61 -5.92 -0.13 -3.22
N TRP A 62 -7.24 -0.13 -3.21
CA TRP A 62 -8.07 0.89 -2.56
C TRP A 62 -8.91 0.25 -1.45
N THR A 63 -8.28 0.00 -0.31
CA THR A 63 -8.88 -0.68 0.85
C THR A 63 -8.82 0.27 2.06
N PRO A 64 -9.89 0.35 2.88
CA PRO A 64 -9.89 1.18 4.07
C PRO A 64 -9.00 0.58 5.16
N GLY A 65 -8.05 1.38 5.65
CA GLY A 65 -7.35 1.19 6.93
C GLY A 65 -7.10 2.54 7.60
N ASP A 66 -7.35 2.63 8.91
CA ASP A 66 -6.97 3.81 9.71
C ASP A 66 -5.44 3.82 9.89
N VAL A 67 -4.88 2.63 10.13
CA VAL A 67 -3.45 2.34 10.11
C VAL A 67 -3.12 1.58 8.82
N THR A 68 -2.09 2.00 8.07
CA THR A 68 -1.70 1.36 6.81
C THR A 68 -0.19 1.14 6.73
N VAL A 69 0.21 -0.12 6.52
CA VAL A 69 1.59 -0.52 6.27
C VAL A 69 1.65 -1.10 4.85
N ARG A 70 2.39 -0.45 3.97
CA ARG A 70 2.46 -0.84 2.55
C ARG A 70 3.89 -1.14 2.14
N ASN A 71 4.07 -2.17 1.35
CA ASN A 71 5.35 -2.54 0.75
C ASN A 71 5.10 -3.30 -0.56
N VAL A 72 6.13 -3.46 -1.39
CA VAL A 72 6.00 -4.17 -2.67
C VAL A 72 5.48 -5.58 -2.42
N ALA A 73 4.37 -5.95 -3.08
CA ALA A 73 3.69 -7.24 -2.94
C ALA A 73 3.07 -7.57 -1.56
N GLY A 74 3.06 -6.65 -0.59
CA GLY A 74 2.57 -6.98 0.77
C GLY A 74 3.41 -8.10 1.40
N ALA A 75 4.70 -8.10 1.08
CA ALA A 75 5.67 -9.14 1.37
C ALA A 75 6.11 -9.15 2.83
N LEU A 76 6.27 -7.96 3.42
CA LEU A 76 6.77 -7.82 4.77
C LEU A 76 5.62 -7.70 5.77
N ALA A 77 5.59 -8.63 6.73
CA ALA A 77 4.79 -8.47 7.92
C ALA A 77 5.21 -7.16 8.64
N PRO A 78 4.25 -6.36 9.13
CA PRO A 78 4.56 -5.15 9.88
C PRO A 78 5.35 -5.46 11.15
N HIS A 79 6.13 -4.49 11.61
CA HIS A 79 6.96 -4.64 12.80
C HIS A 79 6.11 -5.04 14.04
N PRO A 80 6.59 -5.92 14.94
CA PRO A 80 5.86 -6.37 16.14
C PRO A 80 5.25 -5.24 16.97
N LEU A 81 5.97 -4.13 17.14
CA LEU A 81 5.48 -2.95 17.87
C LEU A 81 4.25 -2.28 17.22
N VAL A 82 4.10 -2.41 15.90
CA VAL A 82 2.93 -1.90 15.18
C VAL A 82 1.77 -2.88 15.33
N VAL A 83 2.01 -4.19 15.10
CA VAL A 83 0.94 -5.20 15.17
C VAL A 83 0.41 -5.46 16.58
N SER A 84 1.23 -5.25 17.62
CA SER A 84 0.83 -5.35 19.03
C SER A 84 0.21 -4.06 19.59
N GLY A 85 -0.02 -3.06 18.74
CA GLY A 85 -0.61 -1.79 19.16
C GLY A 85 -1.97 -1.98 19.83
N LYS A 86 -2.09 -1.53 21.09
CA LYS A 86 -3.33 -1.68 21.89
C LYS A 86 -4.56 -1.06 21.21
N ALA A 87 -4.34 -0.02 20.43
CA ALA A 87 -5.40 0.71 19.74
C ALA A 87 -6.01 -0.04 18.54
N ILE A 88 -5.37 -1.11 18.05
CA ILE A 88 -5.81 -1.86 16.89
C ILE A 88 -6.79 -2.95 17.31
N ARG A 89 -7.99 -2.92 16.72
CA ARG A 89 -9.06 -3.89 16.95
C ARG A 89 -8.94 -5.10 16.02
N VAL A 90 -8.74 -4.83 14.73
CA VAL A 90 -8.76 -5.81 13.64
C VAL A 90 -7.63 -5.49 12.69
N TRP A 91 -7.02 -6.56 12.16
CA TRP A 91 -6.03 -6.48 11.10
C TRP A 91 -6.57 -7.04 9.78
N ASN A 92 -6.26 -6.40 8.65
CA ASN A 92 -6.51 -6.93 7.32
C ASN A 92 -5.21 -7.00 6.52
N SER A 93 -4.85 -8.19 6.07
CA SER A 93 -3.78 -8.39 5.09
C SER A 93 -4.38 -8.48 3.70
N ALA A 94 -4.14 -7.46 2.88
CA ALA A 94 -4.75 -7.32 1.57
C ALA A 94 -3.71 -7.51 0.45
N SER A 95 -3.95 -8.50 -0.39
CA SER A 95 -3.33 -8.59 -1.72
C SER A 95 -4.28 -8.08 -2.79
N HIS A 96 -3.83 -8.12 -4.04
CA HIS A 96 -4.65 -7.73 -5.18
C HIS A 96 -4.29 -8.57 -6.41
N PHE A 97 -5.21 -8.58 -7.37
CA PHE A 97 -5.03 -9.16 -8.68
C PHE A 97 -5.78 -8.35 -9.74
N ASP A 98 -5.49 -8.66 -11.00
CA ASP A 98 -6.19 -8.17 -12.17
C ASP A 98 -7.34 -9.10 -12.52
N GLY A 99 -8.57 -8.62 -12.35
CA GLY A 99 -9.80 -9.37 -12.65
C GLY A 99 -9.91 -9.84 -14.11
N GLU A 100 -9.24 -9.20 -15.07
CA GLU A 100 -9.19 -9.64 -16.47
C GLU A 100 -8.27 -10.85 -16.70
N THR A 101 -7.39 -11.15 -15.74
CA THR A 101 -6.42 -12.27 -15.83
C THR A 101 -6.90 -13.54 -15.14
N VAL A 102 -8.13 -13.54 -14.62
CA VAL A 102 -8.68 -14.68 -13.89
C VAL A 102 -9.11 -15.76 -14.88
N GLU A 103 -8.39 -16.87 -14.88
CA GLU A 103 -8.67 -18.07 -15.66
C GLU A 103 -8.72 -19.29 -14.75
N GLU A 104 -9.56 -20.28 -15.10
CA GLU A 104 -9.66 -21.52 -14.33
C GLU A 104 -8.33 -22.27 -14.31
N GLY A 105 -7.91 -22.66 -13.11
CA GLY A 105 -6.68 -23.42 -12.88
C GLY A 105 -5.38 -22.63 -13.07
N VAL A 106 -5.44 -21.32 -13.25
CA VAL A 106 -4.28 -20.45 -13.48
C VAL A 106 -4.13 -19.45 -12.32
N THR A 107 -2.89 -19.20 -11.93
CA THR A 107 -2.58 -18.16 -10.93
C THR A 107 -2.97 -16.77 -11.44
N PRO A 108 -3.78 -16.01 -10.69
CA PRO A 108 -4.14 -14.66 -11.09
C PRO A 108 -2.92 -13.74 -11.06
N ARG A 109 -2.86 -12.80 -12.02
CA ARG A 109 -1.75 -11.86 -12.19
C ARG A 109 -2.14 -10.46 -11.74
N GLY A 110 -1.27 -9.48 -11.96
CA GLY A 110 -1.54 -8.06 -11.70
C GLY A 110 -0.64 -7.40 -10.67
N CYS A 111 0.14 -8.16 -9.90
CA CYS A 111 1.15 -7.63 -8.97
C CYS A 111 2.57 -7.75 -9.56
N GLY A 112 3.21 -6.63 -9.86
CA GLY A 112 4.56 -6.63 -10.45
C GLY A 112 5.67 -7.16 -9.53
N GLY A 113 5.52 -7.01 -8.21
CA GLY A 113 6.43 -7.61 -7.24
C GLY A 113 6.39 -9.14 -7.27
N LEU A 114 5.18 -9.72 -7.34
CA LEU A 114 4.99 -11.17 -7.46
C LEU A 114 5.45 -11.71 -8.82
N ALA A 115 5.22 -10.98 -9.91
CA ALA A 115 5.76 -11.33 -11.23
C ALA A 115 7.30 -11.37 -11.23
N THR A 116 7.94 -10.44 -10.51
CA THR A 116 9.39 -10.46 -10.31
C THR A 116 9.82 -11.70 -9.51
N LYS A 117 9.12 -12.05 -8.43
CA LYS A 117 9.37 -13.28 -7.66
C LYS A 117 9.22 -14.54 -8.53
N GLU A 118 8.19 -14.60 -9.36
CA GLU A 118 7.98 -15.73 -10.28
C GLU A 118 9.14 -15.89 -11.25
N ALA A 119 9.59 -14.81 -11.89
CA ALA A 119 10.70 -14.82 -12.83
C ALA A 119 12.04 -15.23 -12.18
N LEU A 120 12.26 -14.87 -10.91
CA LEU A 120 13.46 -15.22 -10.15
C LEU A 120 13.43 -16.67 -9.60
N GLY A 121 12.24 -17.23 -9.39
CA GLY A 121 12.06 -18.51 -8.71
C GLY A 121 12.65 -18.49 -7.29
N ASN A 122 13.47 -19.51 -6.98
CA ASN A 122 14.13 -19.68 -5.68
C ASN A 122 15.58 -19.16 -5.65
N SER A 123 16.03 -18.46 -6.70
CA SER A 123 17.40 -17.95 -6.76
C SER A 123 17.61 -16.80 -5.77
N ARG A 124 18.72 -16.85 -5.03
CA ARG A 124 19.17 -15.75 -4.18
C ARG A 124 19.90 -14.71 -5.05
N ILE A 125 19.48 -13.46 -4.94
CA ILE A 125 20.10 -12.34 -5.68
C ILE A 125 20.88 -11.46 -4.72
N GLU A 126 22.19 -11.37 -4.92
CA GLU A 126 23.07 -10.56 -4.07
C GLU A 126 23.11 -9.07 -4.49
N ALA A 127 22.78 -8.78 -5.76
CA ALA A 127 22.80 -7.42 -6.30
C ALA A 127 21.65 -6.57 -5.74
N PRO A 128 21.90 -5.32 -5.29
CA PRO A 128 20.86 -4.42 -4.79
C PRO A 128 19.72 -4.17 -5.78
N GLY A 129 18.56 -3.80 -5.26
CA GLY A 129 17.38 -3.46 -6.06
C GLY A 129 16.19 -4.40 -5.88
N VAL A 130 15.19 -4.23 -6.75
CA VAL A 130 13.90 -4.92 -6.62
C VAL A 130 14.05 -6.45 -6.66
N GLN A 131 15.03 -6.97 -7.38
CA GLN A 131 15.27 -8.40 -7.47
C GLN A 131 15.75 -9.00 -6.14
N ARG A 132 16.69 -8.34 -5.45
CA ARG A 132 17.09 -8.73 -4.09
C ARG A 132 15.90 -8.68 -3.15
N TYR A 133 15.15 -7.58 -3.15
CA TYR A 133 13.94 -7.46 -2.35
C TYR A 133 12.95 -8.61 -2.62
N ALA A 134 12.63 -8.88 -3.88
CA ALA A 134 11.73 -9.97 -4.24
C ALA A 134 12.25 -11.34 -3.79
N SER A 135 13.54 -11.61 -3.97
CA SER A 135 14.13 -12.89 -3.58
C SER A 135 14.12 -13.11 -2.06
N GLU A 136 14.45 -12.08 -1.28
CA GLU A 136 14.64 -12.16 0.18
C GLU A 136 13.36 -11.93 0.98
N SER A 137 12.43 -11.12 0.45
CA SER A 137 11.28 -10.63 1.21
C SER A 137 9.94 -11.19 0.74
N ILE A 138 9.80 -11.64 -0.51
CA ILE A 138 8.53 -12.21 -1.03
C ILE A 138 8.56 -13.74 -0.86
N PRO A 139 7.78 -14.30 0.09
CA PRO A 139 7.83 -15.73 0.39
C PRO A 139 7.03 -16.58 -0.61
N HIS A 140 6.04 -16.03 -1.31
CA HIS A 140 5.26 -16.76 -2.31
C HIS A 140 4.94 -15.90 -3.53
N LYS A 141 4.87 -16.51 -4.73
CA LYS A 141 4.56 -15.81 -5.99
C LYS A 141 3.06 -15.63 -6.28
N ASP A 142 2.22 -16.24 -5.45
CA ASP A 142 0.75 -16.23 -5.60
C ASP A 142 0.16 -15.18 -4.66
N PRO A 143 -0.70 -14.27 -5.16
CA PRO A 143 -1.23 -13.17 -4.36
C PRO A 143 -2.14 -13.61 -3.22
N LEU A 144 -2.92 -14.69 -3.38
CA LEU A 144 -3.83 -15.16 -2.33
C LEU A 144 -3.04 -15.87 -1.23
N ILE A 145 -2.12 -16.75 -1.59
CA ILE A 145 -1.28 -17.45 -0.61
C ILE A 145 -0.42 -16.44 0.15
N GLN A 146 0.11 -15.42 -0.53
CA GLN A 146 0.87 -14.35 0.11
C GLN A 146 0.04 -13.65 1.20
N ALA A 147 -1.19 -13.23 0.90
CA ALA A 147 -2.07 -12.60 1.89
C ALA A 147 -2.42 -13.52 3.06
N ILE A 148 -2.72 -14.80 2.79
CA ILE A 148 -3.06 -15.78 3.84
C ILE A 148 -1.87 -15.99 4.78
N ARG A 149 -0.66 -16.18 4.25
CA ARG A 149 0.55 -16.40 5.06
C ARG A 149 0.93 -15.16 5.88
N THR A 150 0.82 -13.97 5.29
CA THR A 150 1.06 -12.72 6.02
C THR A 150 0.03 -12.53 7.13
N ALA A 151 -1.26 -12.75 6.86
CA ALA A 151 -2.32 -12.69 7.85
C ALA A 151 -2.09 -13.67 9.02
N GLU A 152 -1.74 -14.92 8.73
CA GLU A 152 -1.45 -15.93 9.75
C GLU A 152 -0.29 -15.48 10.66
N ALA A 153 0.80 -14.98 10.08
CA ALA A 153 1.96 -14.50 10.83
C ALA A 153 1.62 -13.28 11.72
N ILE A 154 0.81 -12.35 11.21
CA ILE A 154 0.36 -11.18 11.96
C ILE A 154 -0.54 -11.60 13.11
N ALA A 155 -1.49 -12.51 12.87
CA ALA A 155 -2.40 -13.00 13.89
C ALA A 155 -1.63 -13.70 15.02
N ALA A 156 -0.68 -14.58 14.67
CA ALA A 156 0.16 -15.29 15.63
C ALA A 156 1.04 -14.34 16.48
N THR A 157 1.51 -13.24 15.87
CA THR A 157 2.38 -12.26 16.57
C THR A 157 1.58 -11.30 17.44
N SER A 158 0.39 -10.90 17.00
CA SER A 158 -0.41 -9.84 17.63
C SER A 158 -1.49 -10.35 18.58
N GLY A 159 -1.96 -11.60 18.40
CA GLY A 159 -3.16 -12.12 19.03
C GLY A 159 -4.44 -11.41 18.59
N LYS A 160 -4.41 -10.61 17.52
CA LYS A 160 -5.57 -9.83 17.05
C LYS A 160 -6.34 -10.59 15.97
N PRO A 161 -7.69 -10.45 15.93
CA PRO A 161 -8.48 -10.91 14.81
C PRO A 161 -7.93 -10.37 13.48
N THR A 162 -7.54 -11.29 12.60
CA THR A 162 -6.91 -10.94 11.32
C THR A 162 -7.64 -11.58 10.16
N LEU A 163 -7.94 -10.79 9.14
CA LEU A 163 -8.55 -11.23 7.89
C LEU A 163 -7.52 -11.15 6.76
N ALA A 164 -7.42 -12.21 5.95
CA ALA A 164 -6.74 -12.17 4.67
C ALA A 164 -7.76 -11.84 3.57
N THR A 165 -7.43 -10.89 2.71
CA THR A 165 -8.28 -10.48 1.58
C THR A 165 -7.49 -10.36 0.29
N ALA A 166 -8.16 -10.54 -0.84
CA ALA A 166 -7.66 -10.14 -2.15
C ALA A 166 -8.64 -9.14 -2.79
N GLN A 167 -8.12 -8.07 -3.38
CA GLN A 167 -8.93 -7.11 -4.14
C GLN A 167 -8.74 -7.32 -5.65
N ASP A 168 -9.84 -7.41 -6.41
CA ASP A 168 -9.78 -7.14 -7.84
C ASP A 168 -9.57 -5.64 -8.03
N HIS A 169 -8.37 -5.26 -8.48
CA HIS A 169 -7.99 -3.86 -8.57
C HIS A 169 -8.66 -3.12 -9.74
N LEU A 170 -9.52 -3.76 -10.56
CA LEU A 170 -10.28 -3.10 -11.62
C LEU A 170 -11.69 -2.72 -11.16
N THR A 171 -12.23 -3.44 -10.17
CA THR A 171 -13.59 -3.25 -9.66
C THR A 171 -13.63 -2.85 -8.18
N LEU A 172 -12.47 -2.85 -7.53
CA LEU A 172 -12.27 -2.68 -6.09
C LEU A 172 -12.98 -3.73 -5.22
N ARG A 173 -13.53 -4.78 -5.83
CA ARG A 173 -14.22 -5.85 -5.11
C ARG A 173 -13.23 -6.63 -4.26
N VAL A 174 -13.56 -6.77 -2.98
CA VAL A 174 -12.76 -7.51 -2.01
C VAL A 174 -13.31 -8.92 -1.81
N TYR A 175 -12.42 -9.90 -1.86
CA TYR A 175 -12.66 -11.31 -1.65
C TYR A 175 -12.00 -11.73 -0.33
N PRO A 176 -12.79 -12.07 0.71
CA PRO A 176 -12.22 -12.61 1.95
C PRO A 176 -11.70 -14.03 1.70
N LEU A 177 -10.45 -14.29 2.08
CA LEU A 177 -9.74 -15.53 1.76
C LEU A 177 -9.61 -16.45 2.96
N ALA A 178 -9.23 -15.88 4.10
CA ALA A 178 -9.02 -16.61 5.34
C ALA A 178 -9.21 -15.67 6.53
N TYR A 179 -9.53 -16.21 7.70
CA TYR A 179 -9.47 -15.48 8.95
C TYR A 179 -8.72 -16.28 10.01
N PHE A 180 -8.16 -15.55 10.97
CA PHE A 180 -7.42 -16.08 12.12
C PHE A 180 -7.85 -15.29 13.37
N ILE A 181 -8.40 -16.00 14.34
CA ILE A 181 -8.83 -15.45 15.64
C ILE A 181 -8.25 -16.35 16.73
N PHE A 182 -7.62 -15.75 17.73
CA PHE A 182 -7.10 -16.46 18.89
C PHE A 182 -7.96 -16.13 20.11
N GLU A 183 -8.69 -17.11 20.62
CA GLU A 183 -9.57 -16.98 21.78
C GLU A 183 -9.22 -18.07 22.78
N GLU A 184 -8.99 -17.69 24.04
CA GLU A 184 -8.76 -18.63 25.16
C GLU A 184 -7.65 -19.69 24.95
N GLY A 185 -6.70 -19.41 24.05
CA GLY A 185 -5.61 -20.32 23.72
C GLY A 185 -5.89 -21.26 22.54
N GLU A 186 -7.08 -21.17 21.94
CA GLU A 186 -7.44 -21.88 20.71
C GLU A 186 -7.40 -20.95 19.49
N GLU A 187 -6.91 -21.47 18.37
CA GLU A 187 -6.96 -20.78 17.08
C GLU A 187 -8.26 -21.16 16.36
N LEU A 188 -9.18 -20.21 16.26
CA LEU A 188 -10.30 -20.30 15.35
C LEU A 188 -9.88 -19.73 13.99
N SER A 189 -9.61 -20.62 13.03
CA SER A 189 -9.26 -20.22 11.67
C SER A 189 -10.04 -20.99 10.60
N ARG A 190 -10.23 -20.32 9.47
CA ARG A 190 -10.79 -20.91 8.26
C ARG A 190 -10.17 -20.25 7.04
N SER A 191 -9.90 -21.05 6.02
CA SER A 191 -9.32 -20.59 4.76
C SER A 191 -10.09 -21.18 3.57
N ALA A 192 -10.30 -20.37 2.54
CA ALA A 192 -10.82 -20.80 1.24
C ALA A 192 -9.79 -21.65 0.47
N VAL A 193 -8.50 -21.51 0.79
CA VAL A 193 -7.42 -22.34 0.27
C VAL A 193 -6.99 -23.36 1.32
N PRO A 194 -7.06 -24.67 1.07
CA PRO A 194 -6.66 -25.67 2.05
C PRO A 194 -5.19 -25.53 2.47
N ARG A 195 -4.92 -25.65 3.78
CA ARG A 195 -3.60 -25.37 4.39
C ARG A 195 -2.43 -26.08 3.69
N ARG A 196 -2.62 -27.31 3.20
CA ARG A 196 -1.60 -28.08 2.49
C ARG A 196 -1.05 -27.37 1.25
N TYR A 197 -1.88 -26.57 0.57
CA TYR A 197 -1.54 -25.84 -0.66
C TYR A 197 -0.88 -24.47 -0.41
N LEU A 198 -0.79 -24.03 0.85
CA LEU A 198 -0.11 -22.77 1.21
C LEU A 198 1.42 -22.91 1.18
N ASN A 199 1.92 -24.15 1.19
CA ASN A 199 3.35 -24.46 1.09
C ASN A 199 3.78 -24.53 -0.38
N VAL A 200 4.97 -24.00 -0.67
CA VAL A 200 5.54 -23.94 -2.04
C VAL A 200 5.62 -25.33 -2.68
N ASP A 201 5.99 -26.36 -1.90
CA ASP A 201 6.21 -27.71 -2.42
C ASP A 201 4.92 -28.42 -2.87
N ASN A 202 3.79 -28.01 -2.31
CA ASN A 202 2.47 -28.59 -2.61
C ASN A 202 1.59 -27.64 -3.43
N TYR A 203 2.12 -26.48 -3.80
CA TYR A 203 1.37 -25.45 -4.50
C TYR A 203 0.91 -25.97 -5.88
N ASP A 204 -0.40 -25.97 -6.11
CA ASP A 204 -0.98 -26.35 -7.40
C ASP A 204 -2.11 -25.38 -7.81
N PRO A 205 -1.85 -24.46 -8.75
CA PRO A 205 -2.86 -23.52 -9.19
C PRO A 205 -4.05 -24.19 -9.88
N LYS A 206 -3.86 -25.37 -10.51
CA LYS A 206 -4.95 -26.10 -11.17
C LYS A 206 -6.01 -26.54 -10.18
N ILE A 207 -5.61 -26.84 -8.95
CA ILE A 207 -6.52 -27.24 -7.88
C ILE A 207 -7.09 -26.02 -7.17
N ILE A 208 -6.25 -25.06 -6.79
CA ILE A 208 -6.66 -23.87 -6.04
C ILE A 208 -7.67 -23.04 -6.83
N TYR A 209 -7.42 -22.86 -8.13
CA TYR A 209 -8.21 -22.01 -9.01
C TYR A 209 -9.15 -22.80 -9.92
N ALA A 210 -9.41 -24.08 -9.63
CA ALA A 210 -10.27 -24.94 -10.46
C ALA A 210 -11.66 -24.33 -10.74
N ASN A 211 -12.15 -23.47 -9.86
CA ASN A 211 -13.45 -22.80 -9.96
C ASN A 211 -13.31 -21.26 -9.89
N GLY A 212 -12.19 -20.71 -10.38
CA GLY A 212 -11.86 -19.29 -10.27
C GLY A 212 -11.25 -18.90 -8.92
N ILE A 213 -11.38 -17.63 -8.54
CA ILE A 213 -10.79 -17.09 -7.29
C ILE A 213 -11.49 -17.71 -6.07
N PRO A 214 -10.79 -18.46 -5.20
CA PRO A 214 -11.39 -19.00 -3.98
C PRO A 214 -11.65 -17.89 -2.96
N PHE A 215 -12.82 -17.92 -2.31
CA PHE A 215 -13.17 -16.97 -1.26
C PHE A 215 -14.10 -17.61 -0.22
N LEU A 216 -14.08 -17.07 1.00
CA LEU A 216 -15.05 -17.39 2.05
C LEU A 216 -16.37 -16.69 1.73
N LYS A 217 -17.46 -17.47 1.69
CA LYS A 217 -18.79 -16.86 1.55
C LYS A 217 -19.10 -15.96 2.77
N PRO A 218 -19.88 -14.88 2.62
CA PRO A 218 -20.14 -13.92 3.70
C PRO A 218 -20.60 -14.53 5.02
N GLU A 219 -21.45 -15.57 4.97
CA GLU A 219 -21.95 -16.29 6.13
C GLU A 219 -20.88 -17.09 6.89
N ASN A 220 -19.72 -17.30 6.29
CA ASN A 220 -18.58 -17.99 6.89
C ASN A 220 -17.53 -17.02 7.44
N VAL A 221 -17.76 -15.71 7.38
CA VAL A 221 -16.85 -14.69 7.90
C VAL A 221 -17.38 -14.16 9.23
N PRO A 222 -16.60 -14.24 10.33
CA PRO A 222 -17.03 -13.77 11.65
C PRO A 222 -17.45 -12.29 11.69
N ASP A 223 -18.39 -11.97 12.59
CA ASP A 223 -19.00 -10.64 12.71
C ASP A 223 -17.98 -9.51 12.99
N VAL A 224 -16.89 -9.82 13.68
CA VAL A 224 -15.81 -8.87 13.99
C VAL A 224 -15.23 -8.19 12.75
N PHE A 225 -15.31 -8.83 11.57
CA PHE A 225 -14.81 -8.34 10.29
C PHE A 225 -15.88 -7.65 9.42
N GLN A 226 -17.16 -7.68 9.80
CA GLN A 226 -18.25 -7.20 8.94
C GLN A 226 -18.18 -5.68 8.72
N GLU A 227 -17.81 -4.91 9.75
CA GLU A 227 -17.58 -3.46 9.60
C GLU A 227 -16.51 -3.16 8.53
N LEU A 228 -15.42 -3.94 8.50
CA LEU A 228 -14.36 -3.77 7.53
C LEU A 228 -14.83 -4.08 6.11
N LEU A 229 -15.57 -5.18 5.94
CA LEU A 229 -16.11 -5.57 4.64
C LEU A 229 -17.16 -4.56 4.14
N GLU A 230 -17.99 -4.02 5.02
CA GLU A 230 -18.99 -3.02 4.62
C GLU A 230 -18.35 -1.68 4.28
N ARG A 231 -17.35 -1.23 5.05
CA ARG A 231 -16.55 -0.03 4.69
C ARG A 231 -15.92 -0.18 3.31
N ASN A 232 -15.40 -1.37 2.97
CA ASN A 232 -14.89 -1.66 1.63
C ASN A 232 -15.96 -1.54 0.55
N ARG A 233 -17.13 -2.16 0.76
CA ARG A 233 -18.24 -2.11 -0.22
C ARG A 233 -18.75 -0.69 -0.43
N GLN A 234 -18.88 0.09 0.64
CA GLN A 234 -19.29 1.48 0.55
C GLN A 234 -18.24 2.31 -0.20
N GLN A 235 -16.96 2.18 0.15
CA GLN A 235 -15.86 2.88 -0.53
C GLN A 235 -15.78 2.51 -2.02
N ALA A 236 -15.97 1.24 -2.38
CA ALA A 236 -16.01 0.80 -3.77
C ALA A 236 -17.18 1.43 -4.53
N ARG A 237 -18.40 1.40 -3.95
CA ARG A 237 -19.60 2.05 -4.52
C ARG A 237 -19.39 3.56 -4.74
N ASP A 238 -18.88 4.26 -3.73
CA ASP A 238 -18.63 5.71 -3.80
C ASP A 238 -17.54 6.06 -4.82
N THR A 239 -16.55 5.17 -4.98
CA THR A 239 -15.46 5.39 -5.94
C THR A 239 -15.94 5.12 -7.37
N LEU A 240 -16.66 4.02 -7.62
CA LEU A 240 -17.22 3.70 -8.94
C LEU A 240 -18.25 4.75 -9.39
N SER A 241 -19.02 5.31 -8.46
CA SER A 241 -19.94 6.42 -8.75
C SER A 241 -19.21 7.69 -9.18
N ARG A 242 -18.10 8.04 -8.51
CA ARG A 242 -17.28 9.23 -8.82
C ARG A 242 -16.37 9.07 -10.04
N TYR A 243 -15.97 7.83 -10.34
CA TYR A 243 -15.08 7.47 -11.44
C TYR A 243 -15.70 6.33 -12.27
N PRO A 244 -16.66 6.64 -13.16
CA PRO A 244 -17.33 5.62 -13.99
C PRO A 244 -16.37 4.84 -14.91
N ASP A 245 -15.22 5.42 -15.26
CA ASP A 245 -14.17 4.81 -16.07
C ASP A 245 -13.01 4.23 -15.23
N LEU A 246 -13.23 4.00 -13.93
CA LEU A 246 -12.22 3.48 -13.00
C LEU A 246 -11.52 2.22 -13.54
N ARG A 247 -12.28 1.31 -14.17
CA ARG A 247 -11.73 0.08 -14.75
C ARG A 247 -10.62 0.39 -15.75
N ASP A 248 -10.83 1.34 -16.65
CA ASP A 248 -9.82 1.72 -17.65
C ASP A 248 -8.66 2.49 -17.00
N MET A 249 -8.95 3.35 -16.02
CA MET A 249 -7.94 4.07 -15.24
C MET A 249 -7.01 3.12 -14.45
N GLN A 250 -7.49 1.94 -14.07
CA GLN A 250 -6.73 0.98 -13.25
C GLN A 250 -6.05 -0.15 -14.06
N LYS A 251 -6.22 -0.21 -15.39
CA LYS A 251 -5.51 -1.18 -16.24
C LYS A 251 -3.99 -1.11 -16.08
N VAL A 252 -3.46 0.11 -15.98
CA VAL A 252 -2.03 0.37 -15.83
C VAL A 252 -1.80 1.15 -14.54
N ILE A 253 -0.90 0.63 -13.68
CA ILE A 253 -0.49 1.35 -12.47
C ILE A 253 0.28 2.63 -12.85
N ASN A 254 -0.26 3.79 -12.49
CA ASN A 254 0.35 5.08 -12.84
C ASN A 254 0.20 6.15 -11.74
N PRO A 255 0.80 5.94 -10.56
CA PRO A 255 0.80 6.94 -9.51
C PRO A 255 1.67 8.14 -9.89
N ARG A 256 1.22 9.33 -9.52
CA ARG A 256 2.05 10.54 -9.56
C ARG A 256 3.10 10.53 -8.44
N ILE A 257 2.69 10.03 -7.28
CA ILE A 257 3.45 10.13 -6.02
C ILE A 257 3.99 8.77 -5.62
N ILE A 258 5.25 8.74 -5.20
CA ILE A 258 5.78 7.69 -4.33
C ILE A 258 5.91 8.27 -2.92
N LEU A 259 5.19 7.72 -1.95
CA LEU A 259 5.29 8.13 -0.54
C LEU A 259 6.16 7.13 0.22
N LEU A 260 7.36 7.54 0.61
CA LEU A 260 8.20 6.82 1.57
C LEU A 260 8.01 7.43 2.96
N THR A 261 7.37 6.69 3.88
CA THR A 261 6.99 7.25 5.18
C THR A 261 7.20 6.33 6.37
N THR A 262 7.64 6.91 7.49
CA THR A 262 7.68 6.21 8.79
C THR A 262 6.36 6.26 9.56
N ASP A 263 5.38 7.02 9.06
CA ASP A 263 4.08 7.17 9.68
C ASP A 263 3.13 6.03 9.25
N ILE A 264 2.56 5.39 10.27
CA ILE A 264 1.61 4.29 10.10
C ILE A 264 0.19 4.80 9.87
N ARG A 265 -0.11 6.06 10.21
CA ARG A 265 -1.40 6.67 9.89
C ARG A 265 -1.63 6.62 8.39
N SER A 266 -2.84 6.30 7.99
CA SER A 266 -3.21 6.25 6.59
C SER A 266 -3.03 7.61 5.91
N ALA A 267 -2.60 7.62 4.65
CA ALA A 267 -2.41 8.85 3.90
C ALA A 267 -3.71 9.68 3.86
N ARG A 268 -4.88 9.03 3.84
CA ARG A 268 -6.20 9.70 3.89
C ARG A 268 -6.47 10.48 5.18
N VAL A 269 -5.81 10.14 6.28
CA VAL A 269 -5.90 10.89 7.53
C VAL A 269 -5.18 12.24 7.40
N LYS A 270 -4.11 12.28 6.59
CA LYS A 270 -3.16 13.38 6.54
C LYS A 270 -3.24 14.21 5.27
N TYR A 271 -3.62 13.61 4.16
CA TYR A 271 -3.65 14.20 2.83
C TYR A 271 -4.96 13.77 2.16
N PRO A 272 -6.11 14.25 2.67
CA PRO A 272 -7.42 13.79 2.25
C PRO A 272 -7.67 14.03 0.76
N THR A 273 -7.21 15.15 0.19
CA THR A 273 -7.39 15.46 -1.23
C THR A 273 -6.57 14.51 -2.09
N ILE A 274 -5.27 14.37 -1.83
CA ILE A 274 -4.38 13.46 -2.58
C ILE A 274 -4.89 12.01 -2.51
N SER A 275 -5.25 11.59 -1.31
CA SER A 275 -5.66 10.21 -1.03
C SER A 275 -7.10 9.92 -1.43
N SER A 276 -7.85 10.91 -1.94
CA SER A 276 -9.19 10.70 -2.49
C SER A 276 -9.19 10.31 -3.97
N VAL A 277 -8.04 10.48 -4.64
CA VAL A 277 -7.84 10.16 -6.06
C VAL A 277 -7.34 8.72 -6.21
N PRO A 278 -8.12 7.81 -6.80
CA PRO A 278 -7.70 6.42 -7.05
C PRO A 278 -6.41 6.36 -7.86
N GLY A 279 -5.48 5.50 -7.46
CA GLY A 279 -4.22 5.32 -8.21
C GLY A 279 -3.16 6.39 -7.98
N SER A 280 -3.41 7.44 -7.19
CA SER A 280 -2.50 8.60 -7.08
C SER A 280 -1.15 8.32 -6.41
N MET A 281 -1.07 7.34 -5.51
CA MET A 281 0.07 7.17 -4.61
C MET A 281 0.54 5.73 -4.48
N PHE A 282 1.85 5.53 -4.68
CA PHE A 282 2.58 4.31 -4.33
C PHE A 282 3.24 4.47 -2.96
N LYS A 283 2.66 3.86 -1.92
CA LYS A 283 3.16 4.02 -0.54
C LYS A 283 4.16 2.92 -0.17
N ILE A 284 5.34 3.28 0.31
CA ILE A 284 6.30 2.39 0.97
C ILE A 284 6.43 2.82 2.43
N HIS A 285 6.12 1.91 3.35
CA HIS A 285 6.34 2.13 4.76
C HIS A 285 7.81 1.87 5.11
N LEU A 286 8.39 2.78 5.89
CA LEU A 286 9.76 2.72 6.39
C LEU A 286 9.74 2.36 7.88
N PRO A 287 10.03 1.10 8.25
CA PRO A 287 9.92 0.68 9.64
C PRO A 287 10.91 1.41 10.54
N ARG A 288 10.41 1.86 11.69
CA ARG A 288 11.21 2.42 12.78
C ARG A 288 11.49 1.36 13.83
N GLU A 289 12.68 1.41 14.40
CA GLU A 289 13.12 0.54 15.48
C GLU A 289 13.48 1.37 16.70
N LYS A 290 13.23 0.82 17.89
CA LYS A 290 13.67 1.43 19.14
C LYS A 290 15.08 0.93 19.47
N VAL A 291 16.05 1.84 19.43
CA VAL A 291 17.44 1.57 19.82
C VAL A 291 17.74 2.37 21.09
N GLY A 292 17.75 1.67 22.23
CA GLY A 292 17.80 2.32 23.54
C GLY A 292 16.58 3.20 23.78
N SER A 293 16.79 4.50 24.00
CA SER A 293 15.73 5.50 24.16
C SER A 293 15.27 6.14 22.84
N SER A 294 15.99 5.92 21.74
CA SER A 294 15.75 6.59 20.46
C SER A 294 14.92 5.72 19.51
N VAL A 295 14.09 6.36 18.70
CA VAL A 295 13.35 5.71 17.60
C VAL A 295 14.03 6.12 16.30
N VAL A 296 14.58 5.14 15.57
CA VAL A 296 15.42 5.39 14.39
C VAL A 296 15.01 4.52 13.21
N VAL A 297 15.39 4.93 12.00
CA VAL A 297 15.35 4.07 10.82
C VAL A 297 16.70 3.36 10.72
N SER A 298 16.71 2.04 10.88
CA SER A 298 17.93 1.25 10.75
C SER A 298 18.48 1.27 9.32
N ARG A 299 19.79 1.07 9.17
CA ARG A 299 20.43 1.00 7.84
C ARG A 299 19.79 -0.08 6.97
N ARG A 300 19.45 -1.23 7.55
CA ARG A 300 18.81 -2.37 6.87
C ARG A 300 17.42 -2.00 6.36
N ASN A 301 16.59 -1.35 7.19
CA ASN A 301 15.25 -0.94 6.78
C ASN A 301 15.29 0.09 5.67
N LEU A 302 16.24 1.04 5.74
CA LEU A 302 16.45 2.01 4.67
C LEU A 302 16.93 1.35 3.38
N GLU A 303 17.85 0.37 3.45
CA GLU A 303 18.31 -0.36 2.27
C GLU A 303 17.18 -1.19 1.62
N SER A 304 16.36 -1.86 2.43
CA SER A 304 15.19 -2.58 1.93
C SER A 304 14.15 -1.65 1.28
N ALA A 305 13.92 -0.46 1.85
CA ALA A 305 13.02 0.52 1.25
C ALA A 305 13.59 1.08 -0.07
N ILE A 306 14.90 1.31 -0.15
CA ILE A 306 15.59 1.74 -1.38
C ILE A 306 15.51 0.64 -2.46
N ASP A 307 15.65 -0.63 -2.09
CA ASP A 307 15.48 -1.75 -3.02
C ASP A 307 14.05 -1.81 -3.58
N GLN A 308 13.05 -1.49 -2.77
CA GLN A 308 11.67 -1.37 -3.22
C GLN A 308 11.47 -0.18 -4.17
N LEU A 309 12.10 0.97 -3.91
CA LEU A 309 12.09 2.14 -4.81
C LEU A 309 12.71 1.86 -6.18
N ASN A 310 13.61 0.87 -6.25
CA ASN A 310 14.18 0.39 -7.50
C ASN A 310 13.16 -0.36 -8.38
N TYR A 311 11.90 -0.52 -7.92
CA TYR A 311 10.79 -0.91 -8.77
C TYR A 311 10.15 0.30 -9.49
N PRO A 312 9.45 1.24 -8.82
CA PRO A 312 8.71 2.29 -9.51
C PRO A 312 9.61 3.32 -10.22
N VAL A 313 10.76 3.68 -9.65
CA VAL A 313 11.56 4.79 -10.18
C VAL A 313 12.19 4.46 -11.53
N PRO A 314 12.92 3.33 -11.70
CA PRO A 314 13.43 2.96 -13.02
C PRO A 314 12.34 2.76 -14.07
N HIS A 315 11.17 2.22 -13.70
CA HIS A 315 10.04 2.12 -14.64
C HIS A 315 9.58 3.49 -15.10
N SER A 316 9.49 4.48 -14.21
CA SER A 316 9.10 5.85 -14.61
C SER A 316 10.08 6.52 -15.56
N ILE A 317 11.38 6.18 -15.49
CA ILE A 317 12.40 6.69 -16.43
C ILE A 317 12.19 6.04 -17.80
N THR A 318 12.13 4.71 -17.84
CA THR A 318 12.02 3.94 -19.09
C THR A 318 10.70 4.20 -19.82
N ASN A 319 9.63 4.46 -19.08
CA ASN A 319 8.27 4.52 -19.61
C ASN A 319 7.73 5.94 -19.77
N GLN A 320 8.51 6.99 -19.48
CA GLN A 320 8.02 8.38 -19.40
C GLN A 320 7.24 8.86 -20.64
N ASP A 321 7.58 8.32 -21.82
CA ASP A 321 7.03 8.73 -23.12
C ASP A 321 5.91 7.79 -23.61
N ASP A 322 5.52 6.78 -22.83
CA ASP A 322 4.50 5.79 -23.19
C ASP A 322 3.35 5.75 -22.15
N PRO A 323 2.22 6.43 -22.44
CA PRO A 323 1.06 6.44 -21.56
C PRO A 323 0.43 5.06 -21.30
N ALA A 324 0.72 4.06 -22.13
CA ALA A 324 0.24 2.70 -21.95
C ALA A 324 1.11 1.88 -20.97
N LYS A 325 2.20 2.47 -20.44
CA LYS A 325 3.16 1.77 -19.57
C LYS A 325 3.09 2.24 -18.11
N PRO A 326 3.45 1.34 -17.17
CA PRO A 326 3.45 1.66 -15.75
C PRO A 326 4.34 2.86 -15.38
N PHE A 327 3.91 3.66 -14.41
CA PHE A 327 4.67 4.75 -13.78
C PHE A 327 5.12 5.89 -14.70
N HIS A 328 4.61 6.02 -15.93
CA HIS A 328 5.04 7.07 -16.86
C HIS A 328 4.87 8.50 -16.29
N ASN A 329 3.82 8.73 -15.49
CA ASN A 329 3.54 10.03 -14.87
C ASN A 329 4.13 10.21 -13.46
N THR A 330 4.91 9.26 -12.93
CA THR A 330 5.44 9.36 -11.56
C THR A 330 6.49 10.46 -11.43
N ASP A 331 6.10 11.63 -10.91
CA ASP A 331 6.91 12.85 -10.85
C ASP A 331 7.41 13.27 -9.47
N THR A 332 6.84 12.69 -8.42
CA THR A 332 7.07 13.18 -7.06
C THR A 332 7.43 12.02 -6.14
N ILE A 333 8.55 12.14 -5.44
CA ILE A 333 8.87 11.28 -4.30
C ILE A 333 8.70 12.11 -3.04
N ILE A 334 7.84 11.68 -2.12
CA ILE A 334 7.67 12.27 -0.80
C ILE A 334 8.41 11.40 0.22
N VAL A 335 9.32 12.00 0.99
CA VAL A 335 10.03 11.35 2.09
C VAL A 335 9.58 11.96 3.41
N GLU A 336 8.84 11.20 4.21
CA GLU A 336 8.19 11.70 5.41
C GLU A 336 8.65 10.96 6.67
N THR A 337 9.19 11.72 7.62
CA THR A 337 9.59 11.20 8.94
C THR A 337 9.19 12.15 10.05
N GLY A 338 9.37 11.75 11.31
CA GLY A 338 9.16 12.62 12.47
C GLY A 338 10.25 13.68 12.68
N HIS A 339 11.30 13.71 11.87
CA HIS A 339 12.46 14.58 12.05
C HIS A 339 13.00 15.09 10.71
N MET A 340 13.00 16.40 10.48
CA MET A 340 13.47 16.98 9.21
C MET A 340 14.89 16.54 8.80
N PRO A 341 15.91 16.48 9.69
CA PRO A 341 17.24 16.01 9.32
C PRO A 341 17.25 14.59 8.75
N GLU A 342 16.39 13.70 9.26
CA GLU A 342 16.28 12.32 8.80
C GLU A 342 15.59 12.24 7.44
N SER A 343 14.48 12.97 7.26
CA SER A 343 13.79 13.09 5.96
C SER A 343 14.75 13.61 4.88
N ARG A 344 15.51 14.66 5.18
CA ARG A 344 16.54 15.24 4.31
C ARG A 344 17.67 14.25 4.01
N ARG A 345 18.16 13.51 5.01
CA ARG A 345 19.21 12.48 4.83
C ARG A 345 18.77 11.39 3.87
N ILE A 346 17.54 10.89 4.01
CA ILE A 346 16.97 9.86 3.14
C ILE A 346 16.78 10.40 1.72
N ALA A 347 16.19 11.59 1.57
CA ALA A 347 16.01 12.26 0.27
C ALA A 347 17.34 12.44 -0.47
N ASN A 348 18.37 12.96 0.21
CA ASN A 348 19.71 13.12 -0.34
C ASN A 348 20.36 11.79 -0.72
N ARG A 349 20.12 10.72 0.05
CA ARG A 349 20.61 9.39 -0.32
C ARG A 349 19.96 8.91 -1.61
N ILE A 350 18.63 9.04 -1.75
CA ILE A 350 17.90 8.67 -2.97
C ILE A 350 18.46 9.45 -4.17
N ALA A 351 18.62 10.77 -4.05
CA ALA A 351 19.12 11.64 -5.10
C ALA A 351 20.55 11.31 -5.58
N ARG A 352 21.36 10.65 -4.75
CA ARG A 352 22.74 10.25 -5.07
C ARG A 352 22.86 8.89 -5.73
N ILE A 353 21.82 8.05 -5.68
CA ILE A 353 21.82 6.74 -6.35
C ILE A 353 21.70 6.97 -7.87
N SER A 354 22.35 6.15 -8.70
CA SER A 354 22.36 6.32 -10.17
C SER A 354 20.96 6.49 -10.77
N TRP A 355 20.02 5.61 -10.45
CA TRP A 355 18.64 5.74 -10.94
C TRP A 355 17.94 6.99 -10.37
N GLY A 356 18.22 7.40 -9.13
CA GLY A 356 17.61 8.56 -8.50
C GLY A 356 18.10 9.86 -9.10
N LYS A 357 19.41 9.95 -9.37
CA LYS A 357 20.04 11.05 -10.09
C LYS A 357 19.48 11.18 -11.51
N ASN A 358 19.36 10.07 -12.24
CA ASN A 358 18.81 10.05 -13.59
C ASN A 358 17.35 10.51 -13.59
N TRP A 359 16.54 10.00 -12.66
CA TRP A 359 15.13 10.40 -12.53
C TRP A 359 14.97 11.88 -12.20
N LEU A 360 15.72 12.39 -11.23
CA LEU A 360 15.70 13.82 -10.86
C LEU A 360 16.17 14.76 -11.99
N GLY A 361 16.96 14.25 -12.95
CA GLY A 361 17.37 15.01 -14.13
C GLY A 361 16.27 15.15 -15.20
N LEU A 362 15.14 14.46 -15.06
CA LEU A 362 14.02 14.58 -15.99
C LEU A 362 13.15 15.81 -15.64
N PRO A 363 12.51 16.45 -16.63
CA PRO A 363 11.69 17.64 -16.41
C PRO A 363 10.56 17.41 -15.39
N GLY A 364 10.38 18.38 -14.48
CA GLY A 364 9.27 18.42 -13.52
C GLY A 364 9.38 17.49 -12.31
N ARG A 365 10.38 16.59 -12.29
CA ARG A 365 10.59 15.63 -11.20
C ARG A 365 11.14 16.30 -9.94
N ARG A 366 10.70 15.86 -8.77
CA ARG A 366 11.11 16.44 -7.48
C ARG A 366 11.11 15.43 -6.34
N ILE A 367 11.94 15.68 -5.33
CA ILE A 367 11.83 15.01 -4.04
C ILE A 367 11.35 16.04 -3.01
N VAL A 368 10.19 15.80 -2.43
CA VAL A 368 9.68 16.57 -1.28
C VAL A 368 10.05 15.80 -0.02
N PHE A 369 10.57 16.47 0.99
CA PHE A 369 10.86 15.83 2.27
C PHE A 369 10.24 16.61 3.42
N VAL A 370 9.62 15.87 4.33
CA VAL A 370 8.60 16.36 5.24
C VAL A 370 8.93 15.92 6.66
N GLN A 371 8.78 16.84 7.61
CA GLN A 371 8.65 16.49 9.03
C GLN A 371 7.17 16.43 9.38
N ALA A 372 6.68 15.25 9.74
CA ALA A 372 5.33 15.07 10.24
C ALA A 372 5.34 14.40 11.62
N ASN A 373 4.76 15.06 12.62
CA ASN A 373 4.58 14.52 13.96
C ASN A 373 3.09 14.37 14.22
N ASP A 374 2.68 13.18 14.67
CA ASP A 374 1.28 12.83 14.93
C ASP A 374 0.30 13.11 13.76
N GLY A 375 0.82 13.02 12.53
CA GLY A 375 0.05 13.25 11.31
C GLY A 375 -0.14 14.72 10.94
N ILE A 376 0.52 15.63 11.64
CA ILE A 376 0.60 17.06 11.35
C ILE A 376 1.97 17.36 10.76
N VAL A 377 1.99 17.97 9.58
CA VAL A 377 3.20 18.45 8.91
C VAL A 377 3.68 19.70 9.63
N ASN A 378 4.91 19.67 10.15
CA ASN A 378 5.50 20.80 10.88
C ASN A 378 6.52 21.55 10.03
N ASP A 379 7.12 20.89 9.05
CA ASP A 379 8.12 21.47 8.17
C ASP A 379 8.16 20.70 6.85
N ILE A 380 8.42 21.41 5.76
CA ILE A 380 8.43 20.87 4.40
C ILE A 380 9.48 21.57 3.54
N GLU A 381 10.26 20.76 2.84
CA GLU A 381 11.30 21.24 1.95
C GLU A 381 11.27 20.44 0.64
N GLU A 382 11.83 21.03 -0.41
CA GLU A 382 11.93 20.39 -1.71
C GLU A 382 13.35 20.39 -2.25
N LEU A 383 13.72 19.27 -2.88
CA LEU A 383 14.88 19.14 -3.74
C LEU A 383 14.42 19.07 -5.19
N ARG A 384 14.85 20.05 -5.99
CA ARG A 384 14.70 20.10 -7.44
C ARG A 384 16.07 20.18 -8.09
N VAL A 385 16.24 19.56 -9.25
CA VAL A 385 17.40 19.85 -10.11
C VAL A 385 17.05 21.10 -10.91
N ALA A 386 17.92 22.10 -10.87
CA ALA A 386 17.75 23.39 -11.53
C ALA A 386 17.83 23.25 -13.07
#